data_AF-R9JPQ5-F1
#
_entry.id   AF-R9JPQ5-F1
#
_cell.length_a   1.000
_cell.length_b   1.000
_cell.length_c   1.000
_cell.angle_alpha   90.00
_cell.angle_beta   90.00
_cell.angle_gamma   90.00
#
_symmetry.space_group_name_H-M   'P 1'
#
loop_
_entity.id
_entity.type
_entity.pdbx_description
1 polymer ?
#
loop_
_entity_poly.entity_id
_entity_poly.type
_entity_poly.pdbx_seq_one_letter_code
_entity_poly.pdbx_strand_id
1 'polypeptide(L)'
;MKNDLMLIGEIAEFFGISRKAIRLYEKKGIIKPVKVDAVNGYRYYSAEQVQQLNALLELKALGFSLDEIKMILDGKTAKAPLLEMLEKKRQAWQETMNAARYKEECLSEMIKNLQVSQAAQKMTEMTEEERAWLLVKMVCLEDIRAQKILSEALWL
;
A
#
# COMPACT_ATOMS: atom_id res chain seq x y z
N MET A 1 27.36 24.58 -15.21
CA MET A 1 26.08 23.93 -15.57
C MET A 1 24.99 24.97 -15.37
N LYS A 2 24.10 25.16 -16.35
CA LYS A 2 22.97 26.10 -16.23
C LYS A 2 22.12 25.69 -15.02
N ASN A 3 21.80 26.64 -14.16
CA ASN A 3 20.81 26.47 -13.09
C ASN A 3 19.43 26.36 -13.74
N ASP A 4 19.07 25.16 -14.20
CA ASP A 4 17.73 24.88 -14.71
C ASP A 4 16.81 24.73 -13.50
N LEU A 5 16.37 25.89 -12.99
CA LEU A 5 15.40 25.97 -11.92
C LEU A 5 14.03 25.64 -12.49
N MET A 6 13.33 24.71 -11.84
CA MET A 6 11.98 24.31 -12.23
C MET A 6 10.94 24.99 -11.34
N LEU A 7 9.84 25.42 -11.94
CA LEU A 7 8.67 25.94 -11.24
C LEU A 7 7.93 24.81 -10.52
N ILE A 8 7.22 25.14 -9.44
CA ILE A 8 6.34 24.20 -8.73
C ILE A 8 5.33 23.49 -9.67
N GLY A 9 4.89 24.17 -10.73
CA GLY A 9 3.99 23.62 -11.72
C GLY A 9 4.63 22.52 -12.56
N GLU A 10 5.86 22.76 -13.03
CA GLU A 10 6.62 21.82 -13.87
C GLU A 10 6.99 20.57 -13.07
N ILE A 11 7.39 20.74 -11.81
CA ILE A 11 7.72 19.61 -10.92
C ILE A 11 6.47 18.79 -10.57
N ALA A 12 5.35 19.47 -10.32
CA ALA A 12 4.07 18.82 -10.07
C ALA A 12 3.66 17.93 -11.25
N GLU A 13 3.78 18.46 -12.47
CA GLU A 13 3.49 17.73 -13.70
C GLU A 13 4.46 16.56 -13.90
N PHE A 14 5.76 16.79 -13.75
CA PHE A 14 6.80 15.77 -13.90
C PHE A 14 6.59 14.54 -13.00
N PHE A 15 6.21 14.76 -11.74
CA PHE A 15 5.95 13.67 -10.78
C PHE A 15 4.49 13.20 -10.75
N GLY A 16 3.59 13.79 -11.55
CA GLY A 16 2.16 13.45 -11.53
C GLY A 16 1.47 13.75 -10.20
N ILE A 17 1.94 14.75 -9.44
CA ILE A 17 1.36 15.14 -8.15
C ILE A 17 0.79 16.56 -8.19
N SER A 18 -0.14 16.87 -7.29
CA SER A 18 -0.66 18.23 -7.22
C SER A 18 0.36 19.22 -6.68
N ARG A 19 0.31 20.49 -7.13
CA ARG A 19 1.06 21.60 -6.50
C ARG A 19 0.75 21.72 -5.00
N LYS A 20 -0.45 21.32 -4.57
CA LYS A 20 -0.85 21.27 -3.14
C LYS A 20 -0.04 20.24 -2.36
N ALA A 21 0.31 19.10 -2.95
CA ALA A 21 1.16 18.09 -2.33
C ALA A 21 2.59 18.63 -2.10
N ILE A 22 3.17 19.29 -3.10
CA ILE A 22 4.50 19.92 -2.95
C ILE A 22 4.48 20.97 -1.82
N ARG A 23 3.45 21.84 -1.76
CA ARG A 23 3.28 22.81 -0.67
C ARG A 23 3.13 22.15 0.70
N LEU A 24 2.50 20.98 0.78
CA LEU A 24 2.42 20.21 2.03
C LEU A 24 3.80 19.74 2.47
N TYR A 25 4.62 19.23 1.55
CA TYR A 25 5.99 18.81 1.83
C TYR A 25 6.89 19.98 2.24
N GLU A 26 6.66 21.17 1.65
CA GLU A 26 7.28 22.42 2.09
C GLU A 26 6.86 22.83 3.50
N LYS A 27 5.57 22.76 3.82
CA LYS A 27 5.06 23.06 5.17
C LYS A 27 5.65 22.09 6.21
N LYS A 28 5.86 20.83 5.84
CA LYS A 28 6.57 19.84 6.66
C LYS A 28 8.08 20.07 6.70
N GLY A 29 8.60 20.97 5.86
CA GLY A 29 9.99 21.36 5.80
C GLY A 29 10.89 20.26 5.25
N ILE A 30 10.34 19.37 4.42
CA ILE A 30 11.10 18.28 3.79
C ILE A 30 11.81 18.80 2.54
N ILE A 31 11.07 19.50 1.67
CA ILE A 31 11.60 20.23 0.53
C ILE A 31 11.41 21.72 0.77
N LYS A 32 12.31 22.57 0.29
CA LYS A 32 12.15 24.03 0.34
C LYS A 32 12.52 24.58 -1.03
N PRO A 33 11.79 25.53 -1.63
CA PRO A 33 12.23 26.12 -2.88
C PRO A 33 13.58 26.83 -2.70
N VAL A 34 14.50 26.71 -3.66
CA VAL A 34 15.74 27.49 -3.66
C VAL A 34 15.48 28.99 -3.82
N LYS A 35 14.37 29.36 -4.49
CA LYS A 35 14.00 30.75 -4.70
C LYS A 35 12.48 30.90 -4.68
N VAL A 36 12.02 31.95 -4.01
CA VAL A 36 10.65 32.46 -4.13
C VAL A 36 10.74 33.86 -4.74
N ASP A 37 10.08 34.07 -5.86
CA ASP A 37 10.00 35.38 -6.50
C ASP A 37 9.16 36.33 -5.65
N ALA A 38 9.71 37.49 -5.32
CA ALA A 38 9.09 38.46 -4.42
C ALA A 38 7.90 39.19 -5.04
N VAL A 39 7.79 39.24 -6.37
CA VAL A 39 6.75 39.99 -7.09
C VAL A 39 5.52 39.13 -7.32
N ASN A 40 5.70 37.90 -7.81
CA ASN A 40 4.59 37.02 -8.19
C ASN A 40 4.43 35.78 -7.29
N GLY A 41 5.34 35.57 -6.33
CA GLY A 41 5.30 34.43 -5.41
C GLY A 41 5.64 33.08 -6.03
N TYR A 42 6.19 33.05 -7.26
CA TYR A 42 6.58 31.81 -7.93
C TYR A 42 7.71 31.12 -7.19
N ARG A 43 7.60 29.80 -7.09
CA ARG A 43 8.54 28.93 -6.37
C ARG A 43 9.37 28.15 -7.36
N TYR A 44 10.67 28.21 -7.16
CA TYR A 44 11.67 27.59 -8.02
C TYR A 44 12.47 26.57 -7.21
N TYR A 45 12.78 25.43 -7.82
CA TYR A 45 13.52 24.34 -7.20
C TYR A 45 14.69 23.93 -8.09
N SER A 46 15.79 23.52 -7.47
CA SER A 46 16.96 23.00 -8.16
C SER A 46 16.80 21.52 -8.52
N ALA A 47 17.67 21.01 -9.38
CA ALA A 47 17.75 19.57 -9.69
C ALA A 47 17.96 18.70 -8.44
N GLU A 48 18.74 19.16 -7.46
CA GLU A 48 18.94 18.46 -6.18
C GLU A 48 17.63 18.32 -5.39
N GLN A 49 16.80 19.37 -5.39
CA GLN A 49 15.50 19.34 -4.72
C GLN A 49 14.49 18.46 -5.46
N VAL A 50 14.60 18.37 -6.79
CA VAL A 50 13.84 17.40 -7.59
C VAL A 50 14.24 15.97 -7.22
N GLN A 51 15.53 15.68 -7.07
CA GLN A 51 16.00 14.37 -6.58
C GLN A 51 15.51 14.08 -5.15
N GLN A 52 15.55 15.08 -4.27
CA GLN A 52 15.02 14.96 -2.91
C GLN A 52 13.51 14.66 -2.91
N LEU A 53 12.74 15.31 -3.80
CA LEU A 53 11.31 15.03 -3.96
C LEU A 53 11.07 13.62 -4.49
N ASN A 54 11.89 13.14 -5.43
CA ASN A 54 11.80 11.75 -5.91
C ASN A 54 11.97 10.76 -4.75
N ALA A 55 13.01 10.93 -3.92
CA ALA A 55 13.24 10.08 -2.75
C ALA A 55 12.08 10.14 -1.74
N LEU A 56 11.50 11.34 -1.51
CA LEU A 56 10.31 11.50 -0.67
C LEU A 56 9.13 10.66 -1.20
N LEU A 57 8.87 10.71 -2.51
CA LEU A 57 7.75 10.01 -3.12
C LEU A 57 7.93 8.49 -3.08
N GLU A 58 9.16 8.01 -3.32
CA GLU A 58 9.50 6.58 -3.19
C GLU A 58 9.28 6.08 -1.76
N LEU A 59 9.82 6.79 -0.76
CA LEU A 59 9.61 6.43 0.65
C LEU A 59 8.13 6.50 1.04
N LYS A 60 7.39 7.48 0.52
CA LYS A 60 5.95 7.57 0.75
C LYS A 60 5.21 6.35 0.18
N ALA A 61 5.59 5.88 -1.02
CA ALA A 61 5.02 4.68 -1.62
C ALA A 61 5.34 3.41 -0.83
N LEU A 62 6.51 3.36 -0.19
CA LEU A 62 6.92 2.28 0.71
C LEU A 62 6.19 2.29 2.07
N GLY A 63 5.32 3.26 2.33
CA GLY A 63 4.52 3.33 3.56
C GLY A 63 5.18 4.09 4.71
N PHE A 64 6.19 4.91 4.44
CA PHE A 64 6.74 5.83 5.43
C PHE A 64 5.85 7.06 5.62
N SER A 65 5.71 7.49 6.86
CA SER A 65 5.07 8.75 7.23
C SER A 65 5.96 9.94 6.85
N LEU A 66 5.37 11.13 6.71
CA LEU A 66 6.12 12.34 6.35
C LEU A 66 7.17 12.71 7.40
N ASP A 67 6.94 12.37 8.67
CA ASP A 67 7.87 12.68 9.75
C ASP A 67 9.07 11.69 9.74
N GLU A 68 8.82 10.39 9.48
CA GLU A 68 9.90 9.40 9.23
C GLU A 68 10.74 9.81 8.00
N ILE A 69 10.08 10.16 6.89
CA ILE A 69 10.75 10.59 5.66
C ILE A 69 11.66 11.79 5.93
N LYS A 70 11.16 12.77 6.68
CA LYS A 70 11.97 13.93 7.06
C LYS A 70 13.22 13.53 7.83
N MET A 71 13.11 12.64 8.81
CA MET A 71 14.26 12.18 9.59
C MET A 71 15.32 11.49 8.72
N ILE A 72 14.88 10.68 7.75
CA ILE A 72 15.75 10.01 6.78
C ILE A 72 16.46 11.04 5.89
N LEU A 73 15.71 11.95 5.27
CA LEU A 73 16.24 12.91 4.30
C LEU A 73 17.08 14.02 4.96
N ASP A 74 16.84 14.34 6.24
CA ASP A 74 17.68 15.24 7.02
C ASP A 74 19.00 14.57 7.46
N GLY A 75 19.20 13.27 7.18
CA GLY A 75 20.40 12.52 7.59
C GLY A 75 20.54 12.37 9.11
N LYS A 76 19.46 12.59 9.87
CA LYS A 76 19.45 12.57 11.34
C LYS A 76 19.40 11.16 11.92
N THR A 77 19.10 10.16 11.09
CA THR A 77 18.97 8.77 11.51
C THR A 77 20.29 8.03 11.28
N ALA A 78 20.89 7.53 12.35
CA ALA A 78 22.07 6.66 12.26
C ALA A 78 21.75 5.36 11.51
N LYS A 79 22.79 4.69 10.99
CA LYS A 79 22.67 3.47 10.18
C LYS A 79 21.82 2.37 10.83
N ALA A 80 22.05 2.07 12.11
CA ALA A 80 21.36 0.97 12.79
C ALA A 80 19.85 1.23 12.97
N PRO A 81 19.40 2.38 13.51
CA PRO A 81 17.97 2.74 13.55
C PRO A 81 17.30 2.81 12.17
N LEU A 82 18.03 3.25 11.14
CA LEU A 82 17.51 3.27 9.77
C LEU A 82 17.22 1.86 9.27
N LEU A 83 18.16 0.93 9.45
CA LEU A 83 17.98 -0.48 9.09
C LEU A 83 16.79 -1.11 9.83
N GLU A 84 16.63 -0.83 11.12
CA GLU A 84 15.49 -1.32 11.90
C GLU A 84 14.16 -0.80 11.34
N MET A 85 14.09 0.49 11.01
CA MET A 85 12.87 1.09 10.45
C MET A 85 12.52 0.52 9.07
N LEU A 86 13.52 0.33 8.20
CA LEU A 86 13.33 -0.31 6.89
C LEU A 86 12.82 -1.75 7.05
N GLU A 87 13.42 -2.51 7.97
CA GLU A 87 13.03 -3.90 8.24
C GLU A 87 11.61 -4.00 8.79
N LYS A 88 11.20 -3.07 9.67
CA LYS A 88 9.81 -2.99 10.15
C LYS A 88 8.81 -2.77 9.01
N LYS A 89 9.10 -1.85 8.07
CA LYS A 89 8.21 -1.65 6.90
C LYS A 89 8.17 -2.89 6.01
N ARG A 90 9.31 -3.54 5.79
CA ARG A 90 9.40 -4.79 5.03
C ARG A 90 8.54 -5.90 5.64
N GLN A 91 8.60 -6.07 6.96
CA GLN A 91 7.80 -7.06 7.69
C GLN A 91 6.30 -6.75 7.60
N ALA A 92 5.88 -5.50 7.77
CA ALA A 92 4.47 -5.11 7.63
C ALA A 92 3.90 -5.42 6.22
N TRP A 93 4.69 -5.19 5.17
CA TRP A 93 4.30 -5.57 3.81
C TRP A 93 4.27 -7.09 3.60
N GLN A 94 5.21 -7.83 4.20
CA GLN A 94 5.21 -9.28 4.17
C GLN A 94 3.96 -9.87 4.84
N GLU A 95 3.54 -9.32 5.97
CA GLU A 95 2.30 -9.70 6.65
C GLU A 95 1.07 -9.40 5.79
N THR A 96 1.03 -8.23 5.17
CA THR A 96 -0.03 -7.82 4.23
C THR A 96 -0.11 -8.79 3.04
N MET A 97 1.02 -9.15 2.46
CA MET A 97 1.11 -10.12 1.37
C MET A 97 0.65 -11.52 1.79
N ASN A 98 1.05 -11.97 2.99
CA ASN A 98 0.61 -13.26 3.52
C ASN A 98 -0.91 -13.29 3.74
N ALA A 99 -1.49 -12.21 4.26
CA ALA A 99 -2.93 -12.08 4.44
C ALA A 99 -3.69 -12.03 3.11
N ALA A 100 -3.15 -11.33 2.11
CA ALA A 100 -3.73 -11.30 0.77
C ALA A 100 -3.67 -12.67 0.09
N ARG A 101 -2.54 -13.39 0.23
CA ARG A 101 -2.38 -14.76 -0.28
C ARG A 101 -3.39 -15.71 0.35
N TYR A 102 -3.57 -15.67 1.66
CA TYR A 102 -4.59 -16.49 2.33
C TYR A 102 -6.00 -16.25 1.76
N LYS A 103 -6.36 -14.97 1.52
CA LYS A 103 -7.65 -14.63 0.91
C LYS A 103 -7.78 -15.17 -0.53
N GLU A 104 -6.70 -15.10 -1.30
CA GLU A 104 -6.66 -15.65 -2.66
C GLU A 104 -6.82 -17.18 -2.65
N GLU A 105 -6.12 -17.88 -1.75
CA GLU A 105 -6.25 -19.33 -1.56
C GLU A 105 -7.71 -19.72 -1.21
N CYS A 106 -8.37 -18.97 -0.32
CA CYS A 106 -9.79 -19.18 -0.02
C CYS A 106 -10.68 -19.04 -1.26
N LEU A 107 -10.48 -17.98 -2.08
CA LEU A 107 -11.24 -17.78 -3.31
C LEU A 107 -10.97 -18.91 -4.32
N SER A 108 -9.73 -19.34 -4.45
CA SER A 108 -9.33 -20.45 -5.32
C SER A 108 -10.00 -21.77 -4.95
N GLU A 109 -10.11 -22.09 -3.65
CA GLU A 109 -10.86 -23.27 -3.20
C GLU A 109 -12.37 -23.13 -3.43
N MET A 110 -12.95 -21.94 -3.22
CA MET A 110 -14.37 -21.71 -3.54
C MET A 110 -14.66 -21.92 -5.03
N ILE A 111 -13.79 -21.39 -5.91
CA ILE A 111 -13.91 -21.55 -7.36
C ILE A 111 -13.87 -23.04 -7.73
N LYS A 112 -12.89 -23.78 -7.20
CA LYS A 112 -12.74 -25.23 -7.44
C LYS A 112 -13.98 -26.00 -6.97
N ASN A 113 -14.49 -25.70 -5.77
CA ASN A 113 -15.68 -26.34 -5.23
C ASN A 113 -16.92 -26.08 -6.10
N LEU A 114 -17.09 -24.86 -6.61
CA LEU A 114 -18.18 -24.53 -7.53
C LEU A 114 -18.05 -25.24 -8.88
N GLN A 115 -16.84 -25.43 -9.40
CA GLN A 115 -16.63 -26.11 -10.68
C GLN A 115 -16.87 -27.62 -10.59
N VAL A 116 -16.49 -28.26 -9.48
CA VAL A 116 -16.52 -29.72 -9.34
C VAL A 116 -17.83 -30.23 -8.72
N SER A 117 -18.55 -29.40 -7.96
CA SER A 117 -19.77 -29.82 -7.26
C SER A 117 -20.93 -30.09 -8.21
N GLN A 118 -21.48 -31.31 -8.13
CA GLN A 118 -22.73 -31.67 -8.81
C GLN A 118 -23.93 -30.82 -8.33
N ALA A 119 -23.90 -30.34 -7.08
CA ALA A 119 -24.93 -29.44 -6.57
C ALA A 119 -24.83 -28.04 -7.22
N ALA A 120 -23.62 -27.57 -7.51
CA ALA A 120 -23.42 -26.32 -8.24
C ALA A 120 -23.91 -26.44 -9.70
N GLN A 121 -23.76 -27.61 -10.33
CA GLN A 121 -24.26 -27.87 -11.68
C GLN A 121 -25.78 -27.82 -11.78
N LYS A 122 -26.51 -28.11 -10.70
CA LYS A 122 -27.98 -28.08 -10.63
C LYS A 122 -28.54 -26.73 -10.18
N MET A 123 -27.70 -25.72 -9.94
CA MET A 123 -28.16 -24.41 -9.47
C MET A 123 -29.20 -23.76 -10.37
N THR A 124 -29.16 -23.99 -11.68
CA THR A 124 -30.16 -23.47 -12.63
C THR A 124 -31.56 -24.04 -12.45
N GLU A 125 -31.67 -25.20 -11.78
CA GLU A 125 -32.92 -25.92 -11.53
C GLU A 125 -33.48 -25.63 -10.13
N MET A 126 -32.72 -24.91 -9.29
CA MET A 126 -33.05 -24.62 -7.89
C MET A 126 -33.79 -23.29 -7.73
N THR A 127 -34.66 -23.22 -6.72
CA THR A 127 -35.28 -21.97 -6.29
C THR A 127 -34.23 -20.96 -5.77
N GLU A 128 -34.62 -19.69 -5.63
CA GLU A 128 -33.72 -18.67 -5.06
C GLU A 128 -33.27 -18.98 -3.63
N GLU A 129 -34.17 -19.49 -2.79
CA GLU A 129 -33.88 -19.85 -1.40
C GLU A 129 -32.90 -21.04 -1.31
N GLU A 130 -33.12 -22.08 -2.12
CA GLU A 130 -32.25 -23.25 -2.15
C GLU A 130 -30.85 -22.90 -2.67
N ARG A 131 -30.75 -22.04 -3.70
CA ARG A 131 -29.46 -21.53 -4.19
C ARG A 131 -28.74 -20.72 -3.12
N ALA A 132 -29.45 -19.86 -2.41
CA ALA A 132 -28.88 -19.05 -1.34
C ALA A 132 -28.28 -19.94 -0.24
N TRP A 133 -29.00 -20.99 0.18
CA TRP A 133 -28.51 -21.92 1.20
C TRP A 133 -27.33 -22.76 0.74
N LEU A 134 -27.33 -23.22 -0.52
CA LEU A 134 -26.19 -23.92 -1.11
C LEU A 134 -24.94 -23.03 -1.14
N LEU A 135 -25.08 -21.76 -1.56
CA LEU A 135 -23.99 -20.81 -1.59
C LEU A 135 -23.43 -20.53 -0.19
N VAL A 136 -24.28 -20.39 0.84
CA VAL A 136 -23.83 -20.26 2.23
C VAL A 136 -22.99 -21.48 2.63
N LYS A 137 -23.44 -22.70 2.32
CA LYS A 137 -22.69 -23.93 2.62
C LYS A 137 -21.35 -24.02 1.88
N MET A 138 -21.26 -23.49 0.66
CA MET A 138 -20.04 -23.53 -0.17
C MET A 138 -19.05 -22.39 0.15
N VAL A 139 -19.56 -21.22 0.58
CA VAL A 139 -18.77 -20.05 1.00
C VAL A 139 -18.27 -20.19 2.44
N CYS A 140 -19.03 -20.88 3.29
CA CYS A 140 -18.51 -21.45 4.52
C CYS A 140 -17.53 -22.56 4.16
N LEU A 141 -16.35 -22.19 3.67
CA LEU A 141 -15.16 -23.02 3.76
C LEU A 141 -15.10 -23.42 5.23
N GLU A 142 -15.44 -24.67 5.54
CA GLU A 142 -15.23 -25.24 6.85
C GLU A 142 -13.78 -24.92 7.19
N ASP A 143 -13.61 -23.99 8.13
CA ASP A 143 -12.34 -23.33 8.39
C ASP A 143 -11.31 -24.45 8.62
N ILE A 144 -10.37 -24.60 7.68
CA ILE A 144 -9.39 -25.70 7.67
C ILE A 144 -8.59 -25.72 8.99
N ARG A 145 -8.53 -24.57 9.69
CA ARG A 145 -7.98 -24.45 11.05
C ARG A 145 -8.96 -24.91 12.14
N ALA A 146 -10.26 -24.64 11.99
CA ALA A 146 -11.27 -25.10 12.93
C ALA A 146 -11.41 -26.62 12.91
N GLN A 147 -11.32 -27.30 11.76
CA GLN A 147 -11.32 -28.77 11.75
C GLN A 147 -10.13 -29.35 12.51
N LYS A 148 -8.93 -28.77 12.40
CA LYS A 148 -7.74 -29.26 13.12
C LYS A 148 -7.90 -29.11 14.64
N ILE A 149 -8.34 -27.93 15.08
CA ILE A 149 -8.58 -27.62 16.50
C ILE A 149 -9.77 -28.43 17.07
N LEU A 150 -10.86 -28.57 16.32
CA LEU A 150 -12.02 -29.35 16.76
C LEU A 150 -11.74 -30.85 16.74
N SER A 151 -10.94 -31.35 15.80
CA SER A 151 -10.50 -32.75 15.79
C SER A 151 -9.58 -33.08 16.96
N GLU A 152 -8.77 -32.12 17.42
CA GLU A 152 -7.93 -32.29 18.62
C GLU A 152 -8.75 -32.15 19.92
N ALA A 153 -9.76 -31.26 19.93
CA ALA A 153 -10.62 -31.03 21.09
C ALA A 153 -11.70 -32.11 21.31
N LEU A 154 -12.07 -32.87 20.29
CA LEU A 154 -13.05 -33.97 20.39
C LEU A 154 -12.43 -35.31 20.84
N TRP A 155 -11.11 -35.36 21.02
CA TRP A 155 -10.36 -36.53 21.51
C TRP A 155 -9.69 -36.30 22.89
N LEU A 156 -10.05 -35.22 23.59
CA LEU A 156 -9.77 -34.96 25.01
C LEU A 156 -11.08 -35.05 25.82
#